data_AF-A0AAN7W8H3-F1
#
_entry.id   AF-A0AAN7W8H3-F1
#
_cell.length_a   1.000
_cell.length_b   1.000
_cell.length_c   1.000
_cell.angle_alpha   90.00
_cell.angle_beta   90.00
_cell.angle_gamma   90.00
#
_symmetry.space_group_name_H-M   'P 1'
#
loop_
_entity.id
_entity.type
_entity.pdbx_description
1 polymer ?
#
loop_
_entity_poly.entity_id
_entity_poly.type
_entity_poly.pdbx_seq_one_letter_code
_entity_poly.pdbx_strand_id
1 'polypeptide(L)'
;MHFITRVLKSWPRMVASHGLTLLPPMIHRMQLENGVPVPLARCCTLVEAWAERSDDGGELVTRSIMIEMQKLIREHRSYDEENLLAALQSALLLLIILLFGGGSQPPLPVNKASRLLVAFWEMKNRLADTGLFLQEEVHHTSPDWSAWVMVSAKRRTILALHHMEWAWSVLHGYPELACLELGPLPAPSARYLWEEQDERTWYALYQKWRMQWKDGYYAMSELFPIQPGAELDERTEAWLAEADAFGVMMMGEGQ
;
A
#
# COMPACT_ATOMS: atom_id res chain seq x y z
N MET A 1 9.64 14.09 2.63
CA MET A 1 8.50 13.86 3.59
C MET A 1 7.13 14.45 3.16
N HIS A 2 6.95 15.78 3.01
CA HIS A 2 5.62 16.37 2.79
C HIS A 2 4.90 15.86 1.54
N PHE A 3 5.65 15.52 0.49
CA PHE A 3 5.10 14.91 -0.73
C PHE A 3 4.40 13.57 -0.42
N ILE A 4 5.09 12.63 0.24
CA ILE A 4 4.57 11.32 0.66
C ILE A 4 3.29 11.48 1.48
N THR A 5 3.29 12.36 2.50
CA THR A 5 2.08 12.61 3.30
C THR A 5 0.90 13.13 2.46
N ARG A 6 1.17 14.02 1.49
CA ARG A 6 0.12 14.54 0.59
C ARG A 6 -0.44 13.45 -0.31
N VAL A 7 0.42 12.57 -0.85
CA VAL A 7 -0.01 11.42 -1.67
C VAL A 7 -0.84 10.44 -0.83
N LEU A 8 -0.36 10.04 0.35
CA LEU A 8 -1.10 9.16 1.27
C LEU A 8 -2.50 9.70 1.57
N LYS A 9 -2.60 10.98 1.97
CA LYS A 9 -3.89 11.65 2.26
C LYS A 9 -4.85 11.69 1.07
N SER A 10 -4.35 11.52 -0.16
CA SER A 10 -5.19 11.48 -1.35
C SER A 10 -5.94 10.15 -1.50
N TRP A 11 -5.44 9.03 -0.96
CA TRP A 11 -6.06 7.72 -1.17
C TRP A 11 -7.44 7.55 -0.50
N PRO A 12 -7.67 7.96 0.76
CA PRO A 12 -9.02 7.93 1.32
C PRO A 12 -9.97 8.87 0.56
N ARG A 13 -9.47 10.03 0.08
CA ARG A 13 -10.27 10.94 -0.76
C ARG A 13 -10.63 10.31 -2.11
N MET A 14 -9.69 9.60 -2.72
CA MET A 14 -9.91 8.86 -3.97
C MET A 14 -11.07 7.86 -3.81
N VAL A 15 -11.06 7.06 -2.74
CA VAL A 15 -12.15 6.12 -2.43
C VAL A 15 -13.46 6.85 -2.16
N ALA A 16 -13.45 7.93 -1.39
CA ALA A 16 -14.67 8.69 -1.12
C ALA A 16 -15.30 9.32 -2.37
N SER A 17 -14.48 9.79 -3.32
CA SER A 17 -14.95 10.48 -4.52
C SER A 17 -15.31 9.55 -5.67
N HIS A 18 -14.68 8.37 -5.74
CA HIS A 18 -14.80 7.47 -6.89
C HIS A 18 -15.22 6.05 -6.50
N GLY A 19 -15.51 5.81 -5.22
CA GLY A 19 -15.75 4.47 -4.69
C GLY A 19 -14.59 3.54 -5.04
N LEU A 20 -14.93 2.33 -5.45
CA LEU A 20 -13.97 1.34 -5.95
C LEU A 20 -13.79 1.39 -7.49
N THR A 21 -14.27 2.45 -8.16
CA THR A 21 -13.98 2.63 -9.60
C THR A 21 -12.53 3.03 -9.82
N LEU A 22 -11.98 3.91 -8.97
CA LEU A 22 -10.55 4.25 -8.94
C LEU A 22 -9.93 3.69 -7.66
N LEU A 23 -9.01 2.75 -7.80
CA LEU A 23 -8.47 1.98 -6.69
C LEU A 23 -7.19 2.61 -6.14
N PRO A 24 -7.03 2.66 -4.81
CA PRO A 24 -5.73 2.91 -4.18
C PRO A 24 -4.67 1.94 -4.71
N PRO A 25 -3.39 2.34 -4.74
CA PRO A 25 -2.36 1.62 -5.49
C PRO A 25 -2.01 0.23 -4.95
N MET A 26 -2.41 -0.08 -3.72
CA MET A 26 -2.24 -1.41 -3.12
C MET A 26 -3.40 -2.37 -3.44
N ILE A 27 -4.49 -1.90 -4.06
CA ILE A 27 -5.68 -2.69 -4.36
C ILE A 27 -5.76 -2.95 -5.87
N HIS A 28 -5.56 -4.20 -6.27
CA HIS A 28 -5.80 -4.65 -7.65
C HIS A 28 -7.29 -4.94 -7.91
N ARG A 29 -7.75 -4.73 -9.15
CA ARG A 29 -9.13 -4.98 -9.59
C ARG A 29 -9.58 -6.44 -9.37
N MET A 30 -8.68 -7.39 -9.63
CA MET A 30 -8.94 -8.83 -9.49
C MET A 30 -9.41 -9.23 -8.09
N GLN A 31 -8.98 -8.52 -7.03
CA GLN A 31 -9.47 -8.77 -5.66
C GLN A 31 -10.97 -8.47 -5.48
N LEU A 32 -11.62 -7.85 -6.48
CA LEU A 32 -13.03 -7.47 -6.45
C LEU A 32 -13.89 -8.29 -7.42
N GLU A 33 -13.30 -9.20 -8.21
CA GLU A 33 -14.03 -9.97 -9.23
C GLU A 33 -15.11 -10.88 -8.61
N ASN A 34 -14.83 -11.42 -7.43
CA ASN A 34 -15.75 -12.25 -6.67
C ASN A 34 -16.62 -11.45 -5.69
N GLY A 35 -16.70 -10.13 -5.88
CA GLY A 35 -17.36 -9.18 -4.98
C GLY A 35 -16.39 -8.47 -4.05
N VAL A 36 -16.86 -7.40 -3.42
CA VAL A 36 -16.04 -6.57 -2.52
C VAL A 36 -15.85 -7.29 -1.17
N PRO A 37 -14.60 -7.55 -0.74
CA PRO A 37 -14.34 -8.14 0.58
C PRO A 37 -14.97 -7.31 1.70
N VAL A 38 -15.51 -7.99 2.71
CA VAL A 38 -16.26 -7.36 3.81
C VAL A 38 -15.46 -6.25 4.52
N PRO A 39 -14.15 -6.40 4.83
CA PRO A 39 -13.36 -5.32 5.42
C PRO A 39 -13.33 -4.07 4.52
N LEU A 40 -13.14 -4.25 3.21
CA LEU A 40 -13.08 -3.15 2.25
C LEU A 40 -14.43 -2.46 2.10
N ALA A 41 -15.53 -3.20 2.06
CA ALA A 41 -16.87 -2.63 1.98
C ALA A 41 -17.16 -1.72 3.18
N ARG A 42 -16.84 -2.17 4.41
CA ARG A 42 -16.99 -1.35 5.63
C ARG A 42 -16.07 -0.14 5.62
N CYS A 43 -14.83 -0.31 5.16
CA CYS A 43 -13.89 0.78 4.99
C CYS A 43 -14.43 1.86 4.06
N CYS A 44 -15.01 1.49 2.92
CA CYS A 44 -15.60 2.44 1.98
C CYS A 44 -16.70 3.27 2.64
N THR A 45 -17.64 2.64 3.35
CA THR A 45 -18.69 3.36 4.09
C THR A 45 -18.12 4.35 5.11
N LEU A 46 -17.07 3.98 5.84
CA LEU A 46 -16.42 4.88 6.81
C LEU A 46 -15.66 6.02 6.15
N VAL A 47 -15.03 5.76 5.00
CA VAL A 47 -14.30 6.75 4.22
C VAL A 47 -15.25 7.76 3.57
N GLU A 48 -16.40 7.31 3.06
CA GLU A 48 -17.49 8.16 2.57
C GLU A 48 -18.06 9.02 3.71
N ALA A 49 -18.44 8.41 4.83
CA ALA A 49 -18.93 9.12 6.01
C ALA A 49 -17.90 10.13 6.55
N TRP A 50 -16.60 9.79 6.48
CA TRP A 50 -15.55 10.75 6.75
C TRP A 50 -15.65 11.89 5.74
N ALA A 51 -15.57 11.64 4.44
CA ALA A 51 -15.52 12.70 3.44
C ALA A 51 -16.73 13.67 3.45
N GLU A 52 -17.92 13.17 3.76
CA GLU A 52 -19.19 13.91 3.78
C GLU A 52 -19.52 14.58 5.13
N ARG A 53 -18.69 14.36 6.16
CA ARG A 53 -18.95 14.89 7.51
C ARG A 53 -19.13 16.41 7.53
N SER A 54 -20.06 16.88 8.36
CA SER A 54 -20.10 18.26 8.83
C SER A 54 -19.01 18.53 9.88
N ASP A 55 -18.73 19.79 10.17
CA ASP A 55 -17.73 20.18 11.19
C ASP A 55 -18.03 19.56 12.57
N ASP A 56 -19.31 19.49 12.95
CA ASP A 56 -19.76 18.89 14.22
C ASP A 56 -19.77 17.34 14.21
N GLY A 57 -19.77 16.71 13.03
CA GLY A 57 -19.88 15.25 12.89
C GLY A 57 -18.55 14.50 13.01
N GLY A 58 -17.42 15.21 13.06
CA GLY A 58 -16.11 14.58 12.93
C GLY A 58 -15.69 13.69 14.10
N GLU A 59 -16.12 13.98 15.33
CA GLU A 59 -15.84 13.12 16.49
C GLU A 59 -16.55 11.76 16.36
N LEU A 60 -17.80 11.76 15.89
CA LEU A 60 -18.58 10.53 15.67
C LEU A 60 -17.92 9.66 14.61
N VAL A 61 -17.52 10.24 13.48
CA VAL A 61 -16.82 9.50 12.41
C VAL A 61 -15.49 8.94 12.93
N THR A 62 -14.70 9.74 13.65
CA THR A 62 -13.44 9.28 14.24
C THR A 62 -13.66 8.12 15.20
N ARG A 63 -14.71 8.17 16.03
CA ARG A 63 -15.10 7.07 16.92
C ARG A 63 -15.48 5.81 16.14
N SER A 64 -16.27 5.93 15.08
CA SER A 64 -16.65 4.80 14.23
C SER A 64 -15.44 4.15 13.54
N ILE A 65 -14.51 4.96 13.04
CA ILE A 65 -13.25 4.48 12.47
C ILE A 65 -12.43 3.73 13.52
N MET A 66 -12.31 4.28 14.73
CA MET A 66 -11.59 3.61 15.83
C MET A 66 -12.21 2.26 16.23
N ILE A 67 -13.55 2.14 16.21
CA ILE A 67 -14.25 0.88 16.47
C ILE A 67 -13.92 -0.14 15.39
N GLU A 68 -13.96 0.24 14.12
CA GLU A 68 -13.62 -0.68 13.02
C GLU A 68 -12.15 -1.09 13.07
N MET A 69 -11.22 -0.16 13.35
CA MET A 69 -9.81 -0.49 13.55
C MET A 69 -9.60 -1.55 14.66
N GLN A 70 -10.27 -1.39 15.80
CA GLN A 70 -10.20 -2.39 16.89
C GLN A 70 -10.79 -3.73 16.47
N LYS A 71 -11.84 -3.71 15.64
CA LYS A 71 -12.45 -4.93 15.10
C LYS A 71 -11.49 -5.67 14.18
N LEU A 72 -10.87 -4.98 13.22
CA LEU A 72 -9.87 -5.55 12.31
C LEU A 72 -8.71 -6.17 13.10
N ILE A 73 -8.18 -5.44 14.10
CA ILE A 73 -7.10 -5.93 14.96
C ILE A 73 -7.49 -7.17 15.75
N ARG A 74 -8.74 -7.28 16.21
CA ARG A 74 -9.20 -8.46 16.95
C ARG A 74 -9.48 -9.66 16.05
N GLU A 75 -10.04 -9.43 14.87
CA GLU A 75 -10.56 -10.49 14.00
C GLU A 75 -9.51 -11.04 13.01
N HIS A 76 -8.40 -10.32 12.77
CA HIS A 76 -7.40 -10.69 11.76
C HIS A 76 -6.90 -12.14 11.84
N ARG A 77 -6.89 -12.73 13.04
CA ARG A 77 -6.44 -14.11 13.25
C ARG A 77 -7.38 -15.16 12.68
N SER A 78 -8.63 -14.80 12.42
CA SER A 78 -9.66 -15.65 11.82
C SER A 78 -9.78 -15.48 10.31
N TYR A 79 -9.13 -14.45 9.74
CA TYR A 79 -9.18 -14.22 8.30
C TYR A 79 -8.29 -15.22 7.56
N ASP A 80 -8.81 -15.67 6.41
CA ASP A 80 -8.01 -16.25 5.34
C ASP A 80 -7.10 -15.17 4.72
N GLU A 81 -6.26 -15.58 3.77
CA GLU A 81 -5.26 -14.69 3.19
C GLU A 81 -5.88 -13.50 2.45
N GLU A 82 -6.92 -13.72 1.66
CA GLU A 82 -7.61 -12.68 0.89
C GLU A 82 -8.28 -11.66 1.81
N ASN A 83 -9.02 -12.12 2.82
CA ASN A 83 -9.66 -11.22 3.79
C ASN A 83 -8.63 -10.53 4.70
N LEU A 84 -7.50 -11.18 4.99
CA LEU A 84 -6.41 -10.55 5.74
C LEU A 84 -5.81 -9.40 4.92
N LEU A 85 -5.50 -9.63 3.64
CA LEU A 85 -5.01 -8.58 2.74
C LEU A 85 -6.00 -7.42 2.64
N ALA A 86 -7.28 -7.70 2.39
CA ALA A 86 -8.34 -6.70 2.34
C ALA A 86 -8.48 -5.93 3.67
N ALA A 87 -8.34 -6.60 4.81
CA ALA A 87 -8.36 -5.99 6.13
C ALA A 87 -7.16 -5.04 6.34
N LEU A 88 -5.96 -5.41 5.88
CA LEU A 88 -4.79 -4.52 5.97
C LEU A 88 -4.91 -3.31 5.05
N GLN A 89 -5.38 -3.50 3.81
CA GLN A 89 -5.64 -2.41 2.87
C GLN A 89 -6.68 -1.42 3.43
N SER A 90 -7.74 -1.95 4.05
CA SER A 90 -8.76 -1.17 4.75
C SER A 90 -8.17 -0.38 5.91
N ALA A 91 -7.42 -1.06 6.77
CA ALA A 91 -6.79 -0.43 7.93
C ALA A 91 -5.77 0.65 7.52
N LEU A 92 -5.01 0.46 6.43
CA LEU A 92 -4.12 1.48 5.89
C LEU A 92 -4.89 2.77 5.55
N LEU A 93 -6.02 2.68 4.84
CA LEU A 93 -6.86 3.85 4.52
C LEU A 93 -7.39 4.55 5.78
N LEU A 94 -7.87 3.77 6.74
CA LEU A 94 -8.38 4.30 8.01
C LEU A 94 -7.27 4.91 8.87
N LEU A 95 -6.07 4.32 8.89
CA LEU A 95 -4.89 4.84 9.56
C LEU A 95 -4.46 6.17 8.93
N ILE A 96 -4.45 6.30 7.60
CA ILE A 96 -4.15 7.58 6.94
C ILE A 96 -5.09 8.68 7.43
N ILE A 97 -6.40 8.41 7.53
CA ILE A 97 -7.38 9.35 8.07
C ILE A 97 -7.03 9.73 9.51
N LEU A 98 -6.79 8.75 10.36
CA LEU A 98 -6.56 8.95 11.79
C LEU A 98 -5.22 9.65 12.08
N LEU A 99 -4.16 9.32 11.34
CA LEU A 99 -2.79 9.75 11.61
C LEU A 99 -2.45 11.11 11.01
N PHE A 100 -3.06 11.46 9.87
CA PHE A 100 -2.75 12.70 9.15
C PHE A 100 -3.93 13.68 9.06
N GLY A 101 -5.09 13.28 9.61
CA GLY A 101 -6.31 14.09 9.65
C GLY A 101 -6.86 14.47 8.27
N GLY A 102 -7.84 15.36 8.26
CA GLY A 102 -8.37 15.93 7.02
C GLY A 102 -9.37 17.05 7.26
N GLY A 103 -9.43 18.02 6.34
CA GLY A 103 -10.29 19.20 6.50
C GLY A 103 -10.07 19.86 7.86
N SER A 104 -11.15 20.10 8.60
CA SER A 104 -11.17 20.68 9.95
C SER A 104 -10.78 19.72 11.09
N GLN A 105 -10.62 18.42 10.82
CA GLN A 105 -10.38 17.40 11.86
C GLN A 105 -8.87 17.21 12.11
N PRO A 106 -8.42 17.36 13.37
CA PRO A 106 -7.03 17.14 13.72
C PRO A 106 -6.67 15.65 13.65
N PRO A 107 -5.38 15.31 13.46
CA PRO A 107 -4.90 13.94 13.62
C PRO A 107 -5.10 13.44 15.06
N LEU A 108 -5.09 12.12 15.24
CA LEU A 108 -5.11 11.50 16.56
C LEU A 108 -3.93 12.00 17.42
N PRO A 109 -4.15 12.19 18.73
CA PRO A 109 -3.06 12.43 19.67
C PRO A 109 -1.97 11.36 19.55
N VAL A 110 -0.70 11.78 19.62
CA VAL A 110 0.49 10.94 19.40
C VAL A 110 0.46 9.64 20.23
N ASN A 111 0.05 9.72 21.49
CA ASN A 111 -0.05 8.56 22.39
C ASN A 111 -1.15 7.55 22.02
N LYS A 112 -2.19 7.97 21.30
CA LYS A 112 -3.22 7.07 20.76
C LYS A 112 -2.76 6.50 19.43
N ALA A 113 -2.17 7.33 18.56
CA ALA A 113 -1.60 6.93 17.29
C ALA A 113 -0.51 5.85 17.45
N SER A 114 0.45 6.05 18.35
CA SER A 114 1.53 5.09 18.58
C SER A 114 1.02 3.72 19.05
N ARG A 115 0.07 3.69 19.99
CA ARG A 115 -0.56 2.44 20.44
C ARG A 115 -1.30 1.72 19.32
N LEU A 116 -1.96 2.48 18.44
CA LEU A 116 -2.67 1.92 17.30
C LEU A 116 -1.72 1.32 16.27
N LEU A 117 -0.62 2.02 15.95
CA LEU A 117 0.43 1.53 15.06
C LEU A 117 1.04 0.22 15.59
N VAL A 118 1.40 0.17 16.88
CA VAL A 118 1.95 -1.04 17.52
C VAL A 118 0.94 -2.20 17.47
N ALA A 119 -0.34 -1.93 17.74
CA ALA A 119 -1.38 -2.97 17.70
C ALA A 119 -1.60 -3.52 16.28
N PHE A 120 -1.28 -2.74 15.25
CA PHE A 120 -1.44 -3.14 13.87
C PHE A 120 -0.24 -3.93 13.31
N TRP A 121 0.94 -3.85 13.95
CA TRP A 121 2.14 -4.59 13.51
C TRP A 121 1.94 -6.11 13.45
N GLU A 122 1.18 -6.68 14.38
CA GLU A 122 0.84 -8.11 14.35
C GLU A 122 0.09 -8.49 13.06
N MET A 123 -0.83 -7.64 12.61
CA MET A 123 -1.56 -7.84 11.35
C MET A 123 -0.60 -7.78 10.15
N LYS A 124 0.29 -6.79 10.14
CA LYS A 124 1.36 -6.62 9.12
C LYS A 124 2.23 -7.87 9.03
N ASN A 125 2.72 -8.35 10.17
CA ASN A 125 3.58 -9.53 10.25
C ASN A 125 2.84 -10.79 9.78
N ARG A 126 1.60 -10.99 10.22
CA ARG A 126 0.80 -12.15 9.77
C ARG A 126 0.60 -12.16 8.25
N LEU A 127 0.37 -11.00 7.62
CA LEU A 127 0.26 -10.95 6.15
C LEU A 127 1.61 -11.26 5.50
N ALA A 128 2.72 -10.75 6.04
CA ALA A 128 4.05 -11.09 5.54
C ALA A 128 4.36 -12.60 5.65
N ASP A 129 3.89 -13.24 6.73
CA ASP A 129 4.04 -14.68 6.96
C ASP A 129 3.25 -15.56 5.96
N THR A 130 2.25 -15.02 5.27
CA THR A 130 1.59 -15.72 4.14
C THR A 130 2.42 -15.68 2.85
N GLY A 131 3.64 -15.13 2.91
CA GLY A 131 4.60 -15.13 1.83
C GLY A 131 4.57 -13.85 0.99
N LEU A 132 5.77 -13.36 0.67
CA LEU A 132 5.98 -12.15 -0.15
C LEU A 132 6.83 -12.45 -1.39
N PHE A 133 7.08 -13.71 -1.70
CA PHE A 133 7.93 -14.14 -2.82
C PHE A 133 7.22 -15.18 -3.67
N LEU A 134 7.43 -15.08 -4.98
CA LEU A 134 7.08 -16.11 -5.95
C LEU A 134 8.36 -16.76 -6.43
N GLN A 135 8.38 -18.09 -6.47
CA GLN A 135 9.56 -18.83 -6.94
C GLN A 135 9.82 -18.52 -8.40
N GLU A 136 8.78 -18.28 -9.19
CA GLU A 136 8.88 -17.97 -10.60
C GLU A 136 9.56 -16.61 -10.84
N GLU A 137 9.31 -15.60 -10.00
CA GLU A 137 10.05 -14.34 -10.08
C GLU A 137 11.54 -14.52 -9.73
N VAL A 138 11.84 -15.35 -8.73
CA VAL A 138 13.24 -15.65 -8.32
C VAL A 138 14.00 -16.43 -9.38
N HIS A 139 13.34 -17.41 -10.01
CA HIS A 139 13.95 -18.23 -11.07
C HIS A 139 13.81 -17.60 -12.47
N HIS A 140 13.32 -16.37 -12.53
CA HIS A 140 13.06 -15.64 -13.78
C HIS A 140 12.23 -16.46 -14.78
N THR A 141 11.15 -17.09 -14.32
CA THR A 141 10.12 -17.79 -15.11
C THR A 141 8.77 -17.06 -15.00
N SER A 142 7.72 -17.59 -15.65
CA SER A 142 6.39 -16.99 -15.60
C SER A 142 5.57 -17.55 -14.44
N PRO A 143 5.11 -16.70 -13.51
CA PRO A 143 4.16 -17.10 -12.47
C PRO A 143 2.75 -17.25 -13.05
N ASP A 144 1.89 -17.92 -12.30
CA ASP A 144 0.45 -17.77 -12.45
C ASP A 144 0.05 -16.29 -12.25
N TRP A 145 -0.80 -15.76 -13.13
CA TRP A 145 -1.17 -14.34 -13.10
C TRP A 145 -1.91 -13.96 -11.82
N SER A 146 -2.82 -14.80 -11.34
CA SER A 146 -3.58 -14.52 -10.12
C SER A 146 -2.68 -14.53 -8.89
N ALA A 147 -1.77 -15.50 -8.79
CA ALA A 147 -0.76 -15.55 -7.74
C ALA A 147 0.17 -14.32 -7.78
N TRP A 148 0.57 -13.90 -8.98
CA TRP A 148 1.38 -12.69 -9.18
C TRP A 148 0.69 -11.43 -8.69
N VAL A 149 -0.59 -11.26 -9.03
CA VAL A 149 -1.38 -10.11 -8.58
C VAL A 149 -1.55 -10.11 -7.06
N MET A 150 -1.86 -11.26 -6.46
CA MET A 150 -2.07 -11.34 -5.02
C MET A 150 -0.77 -11.05 -4.24
N VAL A 151 0.37 -11.62 -4.64
CA VAL A 151 1.66 -11.33 -4.00
C VAL A 151 2.08 -9.87 -4.24
N SER A 152 1.85 -9.32 -5.43
CA SER A 152 2.12 -7.91 -5.72
C SER A 152 1.26 -6.96 -4.89
N ALA A 153 -0.02 -7.28 -4.69
CA ALA A 153 -0.92 -6.54 -3.81
C ALA A 153 -0.47 -6.59 -2.33
N LYS A 154 -0.01 -7.76 -1.86
CA LYS A 154 0.60 -7.90 -0.52
C LYS A 154 1.82 -6.99 -0.37
N ARG A 155 2.79 -7.07 -1.31
CA ARG A 155 3.99 -6.21 -1.30
C ARG A 155 3.64 -4.74 -1.29
N ARG A 156 2.76 -4.29 -2.19
CA ARG A 156 2.30 -2.89 -2.25
C ARG A 156 1.63 -2.45 -0.95
N THR A 157 0.85 -3.32 -0.31
CA THR A 157 0.23 -3.03 1.00
C THR A 157 1.28 -2.88 2.10
N ILE A 158 2.25 -3.80 2.19
CA ILE A 158 3.34 -3.75 3.18
C ILE A 158 4.22 -2.51 2.97
N LEU A 159 4.61 -2.22 1.73
CA LEU A 159 5.40 -1.04 1.37
C LEU A 159 4.66 0.26 1.69
N ALA A 160 3.36 0.34 1.36
CA ALA A 160 2.55 1.52 1.66
C ALA A 160 2.36 1.75 3.17
N LEU A 161 2.18 0.67 3.94
CA LEU A 161 2.15 0.73 5.40
C LEU A 161 3.49 1.22 5.97
N HIS A 162 4.59 0.70 5.45
CA HIS A 162 5.92 1.14 5.85
C HIS A 162 6.15 2.64 5.57
N HIS A 163 5.84 3.12 4.37
CA HIS A 163 5.94 4.54 4.02
C HIS A 163 5.04 5.43 4.89
N MET A 164 3.85 4.95 5.24
CA MET A 164 2.95 5.64 6.16
C MET A 164 3.55 5.73 7.57
N GLU A 165 4.14 4.64 8.08
CA GLU A 165 4.85 4.60 9.37
C GLU A 165 6.07 5.52 9.37
N TRP A 166 6.86 5.52 8.28
CA TRP A 166 8.01 6.42 8.09
C TRP A 166 7.56 7.88 8.10
N ALA A 167 6.58 8.24 7.27
CA ALA A 167 6.08 9.62 7.18
C ALA A 167 5.51 10.11 8.52
N TRP A 168 4.81 9.25 9.26
CA TRP A 168 4.32 9.56 10.60
C TRP A 168 5.47 9.75 11.60
N SER A 169 6.48 8.90 11.56
CA SER A 169 7.65 8.97 12.47
C SER A 169 8.44 10.26 12.27
N VAL A 170 8.75 10.61 11.02
CA VAL A 170 9.47 11.85 10.67
C VAL A 170 8.69 13.09 11.11
N LEU A 171 7.37 13.13 10.87
CA LEU A 171 6.50 14.25 11.29
C LEU A 171 6.49 14.49 12.80
N HIS A 172 6.76 13.46 13.61
CA HIS A 172 6.72 13.52 15.07
C HIS A 172 8.10 13.44 15.73
N GLY A 173 9.19 13.48 14.95
CA GLY A 173 10.56 13.45 15.45
C GLY A 173 10.98 12.10 16.05
N TYR A 174 10.35 11.00 15.63
CA TYR A 174 10.81 9.64 15.96
C TYR A 174 11.92 9.21 15.00
N PRO A 175 12.77 8.24 15.40
CA PRO A 175 13.83 7.71 14.53
C PRO A 175 13.29 7.24 13.18
N GLU A 176 14.07 7.47 12.13
CA GLU A 176 13.75 6.97 10.79
C GLU A 176 13.74 5.44 10.79
N LEU A 177 12.67 4.88 10.21
CA LEU A 177 12.51 3.45 10.06
C LEU A 177 13.19 3.04 8.75
N ALA A 178 14.46 2.61 8.82
CA ALA A 178 15.23 2.27 7.62
C ALA A 178 14.77 0.99 6.89
N CYS A 179 13.99 0.12 7.58
CA CYS A 179 13.31 -1.08 7.07
C CYS A 179 14.05 -1.85 5.96
N LEU A 180 15.35 -2.09 6.21
CA LEU A 180 16.24 -2.80 5.29
C LEU A 180 15.76 -4.24 5.00
N GLU A 181 14.93 -4.79 5.88
CA GLU A 181 14.24 -6.07 5.71
C GLU A 181 13.33 -6.14 4.47
N LEU A 182 12.85 -5.01 3.96
CA LEU A 182 12.07 -4.95 2.71
C LEU A 182 12.95 -4.87 1.46
N GLY A 183 14.25 -4.65 1.62
CA GLY A 183 15.21 -4.49 0.51
C GLY A 183 15.22 -5.62 -0.52
N PRO A 184 15.06 -6.90 -0.14
CA PRO A 184 14.99 -8.01 -1.10
C PRO A 184 13.67 -8.08 -1.90
N LEU A 185 12.62 -7.35 -1.51
CA LEU A 185 11.36 -7.39 -2.24
C LEU A 185 11.50 -6.71 -3.62
N PRO A 186 10.79 -7.20 -4.65
CA PRO A 186 10.62 -6.43 -5.88
C PRO A 186 10.01 -5.06 -5.56
N ALA A 187 10.55 -4.03 -6.18
CA ALA A 187 9.92 -2.73 -6.22
C ALA A 187 8.56 -2.82 -6.95
N PRO A 188 7.67 -1.83 -6.77
CA PRO A 188 6.40 -1.81 -7.48
C PRO A 188 6.58 -2.07 -8.98
N SER A 189 5.82 -3.04 -9.48
CA SER A 189 5.88 -3.52 -10.85
C SER A 189 5.55 -2.43 -11.87
N ALA A 190 5.93 -2.66 -13.12
CA ALA A 190 5.53 -1.82 -14.25
C ALA A 190 4.01 -1.60 -14.27
N ARG A 191 3.59 -0.37 -14.54
CA ARG A 191 2.19 0.05 -14.59
C ARG A 191 1.36 -0.83 -15.52
N TYR A 192 1.87 -1.10 -16.72
CA TYR A 192 1.15 -1.90 -17.72
C TYR A 192 0.98 -3.37 -17.33
N LEU A 193 1.78 -3.91 -16.40
CA LEU A 193 1.57 -5.24 -15.83
C LEU A 193 0.58 -5.21 -14.67
N TRP A 194 0.61 -4.15 -13.86
CA TRP A 194 -0.26 -3.99 -12.69
C TRP A 194 -1.69 -3.61 -13.06
N GLU A 195 -1.91 -2.89 -14.16
CA GLU A 195 -3.25 -2.42 -14.55
C GLU A 195 -3.96 -3.37 -15.53
N GLU A 196 -3.25 -4.39 -16.03
CA GLU A 196 -3.80 -5.35 -17.00
C GLU A 196 -4.90 -6.22 -16.35
N GLN A 197 -5.94 -6.50 -17.12
CA GLN A 197 -7.14 -7.22 -16.69
C GLN A 197 -7.46 -8.43 -17.60
N ASP A 198 -6.68 -8.65 -18.64
CA ASP A 198 -6.75 -9.86 -19.46
C ASP A 198 -5.50 -10.73 -19.24
N GLU A 199 -5.72 -11.95 -18.75
CA GLU A 199 -4.64 -12.90 -18.42
C GLU A 199 -3.71 -13.18 -19.60
N ARG A 200 -4.27 -13.35 -20.81
CA ARG A 200 -3.50 -13.67 -22.01
C ARG A 200 -2.60 -12.52 -22.40
N THR A 201 -3.13 -11.31 -22.34
CA THR A 201 -2.39 -10.07 -22.60
C THR A 201 -1.32 -9.86 -21.54
N TRP A 202 -1.65 -10.10 -20.26
CA TRP A 202 -0.69 -10.04 -19.16
C TRP A 202 0.50 -10.97 -19.40
N TYR A 203 0.27 -12.25 -19.77
CA TYR A 203 1.36 -13.17 -20.07
C TYR A 203 2.26 -12.67 -21.20
N ALA A 204 1.66 -12.14 -22.28
CA ALA A 204 2.44 -11.61 -23.40
C ALA A 204 3.30 -10.40 -22.99
N LEU A 205 2.76 -9.51 -22.15
CA LEU A 205 3.48 -8.37 -21.58
C LEU A 205 4.58 -8.83 -20.62
N TYR A 206 4.29 -9.78 -19.73
CA TYR A 206 5.24 -10.28 -18.75
C TYR A 206 6.44 -10.99 -19.40
N GLN A 207 6.23 -11.73 -20.50
CA GLN A 207 7.36 -12.30 -21.27
C GLN A 207 8.26 -11.21 -21.86
N LYS A 208 7.68 -10.14 -22.41
CA LYS A 208 8.44 -9.00 -22.93
C LYS A 208 9.23 -8.30 -21.82
N TRP A 209 8.57 -8.03 -20.70
CA TRP A 209 9.20 -7.45 -19.51
C TRP A 209 10.37 -8.32 -19.02
N ARG A 210 10.20 -9.65 -18.93
CA ARG A 210 11.30 -10.57 -18.56
C ARG A 210 12.49 -10.54 -19.52
N MET A 211 12.24 -10.36 -20.82
CA MET A 211 13.31 -10.24 -21.82
C MET A 211 14.09 -8.92 -21.69
N GLN A 212 13.45 -7.85 -21.21
CA GLN A 212 14.09 -6.57 -20.90
C GLN A 212 14.85 -6.63 -19.57
N TRP A 213 14.25 -7.22 -18.54
CA TRP A 213 14.80 -7.35 -17.19
C TRP A 213 15.58 -8.67 -16.99
N LYS A 214 16.61 -8.90 -17.82
CA LYS A 214 17.37 -10.17 -17.84
C LYS A 214 18.11 -10.49 -16.54
N ASP A 215 18.53 -9.45 -15.82
CA ASP A 215 19.24 -9.56 -14.54
C ASP A 215 18.29 -9.67 -13.34
N GLY A 216 17.00 -9.95 -13.59
CA GLY A 216 15.96 -10.05 -12.59
C GLY A 216 15.19 -8.74 -12.40
N TYR A 217 14.20 -8.77 -11.48
CA TYR A 217 13.39 -7.61 -11.13
C TYR A 217 14.22 -6.49 -10.47
N TYR A 218 13.72 -5.26 -10.57
CA TYR A 218 14.25 -4.14 -9.78
C TYR A 218 13.86 -4.32 -8.31
N ALA A 219 14.82 -4.39 -7.40
CA ALA A 219 14.61 -4.64 -5.98
C ALA A 219 14.49 -3.33 -5.19
N MET A 220 13.75 -3.36 -4.08
CA MET A 220 13.61 -2.23 -3.17
C MET A 220 14.95 -1.70 -2.66
N SER A 221 15.92 -2.60 -2.44
CA SER A 221 17.28 -2.23 -2.00
C SER A 221 18.04 -1.39 -3.00
N GLU A 222 17.68 -1.41 -4.29
CA GLU A 222 18.28 -0.56 -5.32
C GLU A 222 17.85 0.91 -5.15
N LEU A 223 16.73 1.18 -4.45
CA LEU A 223 16.28 2.55 -4.14
C LEU A 223 17.06 3.19 -2.98
N PHE A 224 17.57 2.39 -2.04
CA PHE A 224 18.20 2.90 -0.81
C PHE A 224 19.47 3.74 -1.00
N PRO A 225 20.40 3.42 -1.94
CA PRO A 225 21.62 4.20 -2.12
C PRO A 225 21.46 5.48 -2.94
N ILE A 226 20.27 5.73 -3.51
CA ILE A 226 20.02 6.89 -4.38
C ILE A 226 20.29 8.18 -3.62
N GLN A 227 21.23 8.98 -4.14
CA GLN A 227 21.62 10.25 -3.53
C GLN A 227 20.63 11.36 -3.91
N PRO A 228 20.47 12.40 -3.06
CA PRO A 228 19.75 13.60 -3.46
C PRO A 228 20.39 14.22 -4.71
N GLY A 229 19.63 14.34 -5.79
CA GLY A 229 20.14 14.82 -7.07
C GLY A 229 19.25 14.45 -8.25
N ALA A 230 19.70 14.78 -9.46
CA ALA A 230 19.00 14.42 -10.70
C ALA A 230 19.60 13.19 -11.40
N GLU A 231 20.78 12.74 -10.98
CA GLU A 231 21.49 11.62 -11.60
C GLU A 231 20.96 10.29 -11.07
N LEU A 232 20.62 9.38 -11.99
CA LEU A 232 20.20 8.01 -11.72
C LEU A 232 21.02 7.06 -12.59
N ASP A 233 21.20 5.82 -12.15
CA ASP A 233 21.75 4.78 -13.02
C ASP A 233 20.70 4.32 -14.05
N GLU A 234 21.17 3.72 -15.15
CA GLU A 234 20.32 3.29 -16.27
C GLU A 234 19.21 2.34 -15.85
N ARG A 235 19.42 1.50 -14.81
CA ARG A 235 18.45 0.51 -14.36
C ARG A 235 17.34 1.18 -13.54
N THR A 236 17.69 2.13 -12.69
CA THR A 236 16.74 2.99 -11.98
C THR A 236 15.91 3.83 -12.95
N GLU A 237 16.54 4.42 -13.98
CA GLU A 237 15.82 5.14 -15.04
C GLU A 237 14.85 4.24 -15.79
N ALA A 238 15.27 3.02 -16.14
CA ALA A 238 14.43 2.04 -16.81
C ALA A 238 13.23 1.60 -15.96
N TRP A 239 13.43 1.37 -14.66
CA TRP A 239 12.33 1.08 -13.74
C TRP A 239 11.36 2.27 -13.64
N LEU A 240 11.89 3.48 -13.47
CA LEU A 240 11.07 4.70 -13.34
C LEU A 240 10.25 4.99 -14.59
N ALA A 241 10.79 4.66 -15.78
CA ALA A 241 10.08 4.81 -17.05
C ALA A 241 8.81 3.95 -17.15
N GLU A 242 8.75 2.84 -16.41
CA GLU A 242 7.60 1.92 -16.38
C GLU A 242 6.77 2.03 -15.10
N ALA A 243 7.27 2.72 -14.07
CA ALA A 243 6.66 2.84 -12.76
C ALA A 243 5.27 3.49 -12.81
N ASP A 244 4.36 2.98 -11.99
CA ASP A 244 3.09 3.65 -11.74
C ASP A 244 3.25 4.77 -10.69
N ALA A 245 2.14 5.43 -10.36
CA ALA A 245 2.14 6.52 -9.37
C ALA A 245 2.64 6.07 -7.98
N PHE A 246 2.52 4.79 -7.64
CA PHE A 246 3.03 4.25 -6.39
C PHE A 246 4.53 3.99 -6.45
N GLY A 247 5.03 3.41 -7.55
CA GLY A 247 6.47 3.32 -7.79
C GLY A 247 7.14 4.69 -7.74
N VAL A 248 6.61 5.70 -8.43
CA VAL A 248 7.14 7.07 -8.37
C VAL A 248 7.11 7.65 -6.95
N MET A 249 6.10 7.31 -6.14
CA MET A 249 6.04 7.71 -4.74
C MET A 249 7.18 7.08 -3.92
N MET A 250 7.62 5.85 -4.21
CA MET A 250 8.73 5.20 -3.50
C MET A 250 10.07 5.93 -3.65
N MET A 251 10.26 6.66 -4.75
CA MET A 251 11.44 7.54 -4.96
C MET A 251 11.44 8.78 -4.07
N GLY A 252 10.32 9.11 -3.42
CA GLY A 252 10.20 10.28 -2.57
C GLY A 252 10.79 10.10 -1.15
N GLU A 253 11.26 8.89 -0.81
CA GLU A 253 12.02 8.63 0.41
C GLU A 253 13.49 9.03 0.16
N GLY A 254 13.97 10.07 0.85
CA GLY A 254 15.31 10.64 0.63
C GLY A 254 15.35 12.10 0.18
N GLN A 255 14.18 12.74 0.00
CA GLN A 255 14.02 14.19 -0.18
C GLN A 255 13.29 14.90 0.98
#